data_AF-A0A5B0E6K7-F1
#
_entry.id   AF-A0A5B0E6K7-F1
#
_cell.length_a   1.000
_cell.length_b   1.000
_cell.length_c   1.000
_cell.angle_alpha   90.00
_cell.angle_beta   90.00
_cell.angle_gamma   90.00
#
_symmetry.space_group_name_H-M   'P 1'
#
loop_
_entity.id
_entity.type
_entity.pdbx_description
1 polymer ?
#
loop_
_entity_poly.entity_id
_entity_poly.type
_entity_poly.pdbx_seq_one_letter_code
_entity_poly.pdbx_strand_id
1 'polypeptide(L)'
;MSVNVPMFPGVARLFTLADASATGLMKRSFTTGVLDRLAAGIDATGRRLPASAHVVASRLGLFPAHRKGAYVPSRVDRMIQANVVSTLRTLAERDTALQQLTSTGSLAASHPKVRAGVAKNLGRQVARHLKDHPDADIASLRLPFLQDAPVPGSRLVLGAVDKQLATLELTPSGTFLVLTLRLPTRVRPTGRGHWVATEIILPIPKHLQDRPITKWHLPTITPHPTKPGIARFHLAYTEPDAPGRDPKTPITSVVGIDWSPSALGVVSRVT
;
A
#
# COMPACT_ATOMS: atom_id res chain seq x y z
N MET A 1 -0.83 4.50 16.49
CA MET A 1 -1.82 5.56 16.85
C MET A 1 -2.64 5.96 15.62
N SER A 2 -3.92 6.31 15.79
CA SER A 2 -4.73 6.95 14.73
C SER A 2 -5.32 8.27 15.22
N VAL A 3 -5.19 9.34 14.42
CA VAL A 3 -5.75 10.66 14.73
C VAL A 3 -6.68 11.10 13.60
N ASN A 4 -7.85 11.63 13.95
CA ASN A 4 -8.80 12.16 12.99
C ASN A 4 -8.71 13.68 12.98
N VAL A 5 -8.56 14.28 11.80
CA VAL A 5 -8.53 15.73 11.61
C VAL A 5 -9.39 16.13 10.41
N PRO A 6 -9.91 17.37 10.37
CA PRO A 6 -10.55 17.91 9.17
C PRO A 6 -9.63 17.79 7.95
N MET A 7 -10.19 17.42 6.81
CA MET A 7 -9.47 17.29 5.55
C MET A 7 -9.07 18.68 5.05
N PHE A 8 -7.78 18.97 5.08
CA PHE A 8 -7.24 20.22 4.53
C PHE A 8 -7.39 20.24 3.00
N PRO A 9 -7.65 21.40 2.37
CA PRO A 9 -7.80 21.50 0.91
C PRO A 9 -6.58 20.97 0.14
N GLY A 10 -5.37 21.19 0.64
CA GLY A 10 -4.15 20.66 0.04
C GLY A 10 -4.08 19.13 0.09
N VAL A 11 -4.46 18.52 1.22
CA VAL A 11 -4.52 17.06 1.39
C VAL A 11 -5.59 16.46 0.49
N ALA A 12 -6.78 17.06 0.41
CA ALA A 12 -7.85 16.63 -0.49
C ALA A 12 -7.39 16.62 -1.95
N ARG A 13 -6.72 17.68 -2.42
CA ARG A 13 -6.17 17.76 -3.78
C ARG A 13 -5.10 16.69 -4.02
N LEU A 14 -4.26 16.42 -3.02
CA LEU A 14 -3.25 15.37 -3.11
C LEU A 14 -3.91 13.98 -3.23
N PHE A 15 -4.98 13.71 -2.49
CA PHE A 15 -5.79 12.49 -2.67
C PHE A 15 -6.37 12.39 -4.07
N THR A 16 -7.05 13.43 -4.58
CA THR A 16 -7.60 13.40 -5.94
C THR A 16 -6.54 13.07 -6.99
N LEU A 17 -5.36 13.68 -6.87
CA LEU A 17 -4.24 13.43 -7.78
C LEU A 17 -3.70 12.00 -7.64
N ALA A 18 -3.47 11.55 -6.41
CA ALA A 18 -2.93 10.24 -6.12
C ALA A 18 -3.89 9.11 -6.52
N ASP A 19 -5.18 9.23 -6.21
CA ASP A 19 -6.19 8.21 -6.49
C ASP A 19 -6.42 8.04 -7.99
N ALA A 20 -6.50 9.14 -8.75
CA ALA A 20 -6.63 9.09 -10.20
C ALA A 20 -5.41 8.38 -10.84
N SER A 21 -4.21 8.74 -10.38
CA SER A 21 -2.96 8.17 -10.88
C SER A 21 -2.77 6.71 -10.47
N ALA A 22 -3.12 6.37 -9.24
CA ALA A 22 -3.08 5.01 -8.70
C ALA A 22 -4.07 4.10 -9.44
N THR A 23 -5.30 4.57 -9.67
CA THR A 23 -6.31 3.83 -10.44
C THR A 23 -5.83 3.56 -11.86
N GLY A 24 -5.30 4.59 -12.54
CA GLY A 24 -4.75 4.44 -13.89
C GLY A 24 -3.56 3.47 -13.94
N LEU A 25 -2.64 3.56 -12.96
CA LEU A 25 -1.51 2.65 -12.85
C LEU A 25 -1.97 1.21 -12.58
N MET A 26 -2.90 1.02 -11.65
CA MET A 26 -3.45 -0.31 -11.31
C MET A 26 -4.09 -0.98 -12.50
N LYS A 27 -4.93 -0.26 -13.27
CA LYS A 27 -5.55 -0.79 -14.49
C LYS A 27 -4.52 -1.28 -15.52
N ARG A 28 -3.42 -0.55 -15.72
CA ARG A 28 -2.35 -0.96 -16.64
C ARG A 28 -1.47 -2.08 -16.10
N SER A 29 -1.35 -2.18 -14.78
CA SER A 29 -0.40 -3.09 -14.12
C SER A 29 -1.02 -4.40 -13.68
N PHE A 30 -2.36 -4.50 -13.62
CA PHE A 30 -3.06 -5.71 -13.24
C PHE A 30 -3.12 -6.70 -14.42
N THR A 31 -1.97 -7.31 -14.70
CA THR A 31 -1.76 -8.29 -15.77
C THR A 31 -1.08 -9.53 -15.21
N THR A 32 -1.27 -10.68 -15.86
CA THR A 32 -0.65 -11.95 -15.45
C THR A 32 0.87 -11.82 -15.34
N GLY A 33 1.53 -11.22 -16.34
CA GLY A 33 2.99 -11.05 -16.34
C GLY A 33 3.53 -10.19 -15.20
N VAL A 34 2.80 -9.17 -14.74
CA VAL A 34 3.21 -8.40 -13.56
C VAL A 34 3.02 -9.21 -12.28
N LEU A 35 1.90 -9.94 -12.16
CA LEU A 35 1.66 -10.82 -11.02
C LEU A 35 2.71 -11.95 -10.94
N ASP A 36 3.09 -12.53 -12.07
CA ASP A 36 4.12 -13.58 -12.17
C ASP A 36 5.49 -13.08 -11.68
N ARG A 37 5.91 -11.88 -12.09
CA ARG A 37 7.17 -11.28 -11.61
C ARG A 37 7.14 -10.99 -10.11
N LEU A 38 6.00 -10.50 -9.61
CA LEU A 38 5.84 -10.24 -8.18
C LEU A 38 5.84 -11.53 -7.37
N ALA A 39 5.17 -12.59 -7.84
CA ALA A 39 5.13 -13.90 -7.21
C ALA A 39 6.51 -14.58 -7.21
N ALA A 40 7.25 -14.49 -8.32
CA ALA A 40 8.62 -15.02 -8.44
C ALA A 40 9.62 -14.24 -7.58
N GLY A 41 9.29 -13.01 -7.17
CA GLY A 41 10.15 -12.18 -6.34
C GLY A 41 11.43 -11.72 -7.06
N ILE A 42 11.44 -11.72 -8.39
CA ILE A 42 12.59 -11.33 -9.23
C ILE A 42 12.19 -10.33 -10.32
N ASP A 43 13.13 -9.49 -10.73
CA ASP A 43 12.96 -8.60 -11.88
C ASP A 43 13.35 -9.28 -13.22
N ALA A 44 13.25 -8.55 -14.33
CA ALA A 44 13.56 -9.06 -15.67
C ALA A 44 15.01 -9.56 -15.83
N THR A 45 15.91 -9.14 -14.94
CA THR A 45 17.33 -9.54 -14.94
C THR A 45 17.62 -10.71 -13.99
N GLY A 46 16.58 -11.31 -13.40
CA GLY A 46 16.71 -12.39 -12.42
C GLY A 46 17.11 -11.94 -11.02
N ARG A 47 17.21 -10.62 -10.77
CA ARG A 47 17.61 -10.11 -9.45
C ARG A 47 16.42 -10.07 -8.51
N ARG A 48 16.65 -10.44 -7.24
CA ARG A 48 15.63 -10.38 -6.19
C ARG A 48 15.03 -8.98 -6.07
N LEU A 49 13.70 -8.92 -6.02
CA LEU A 49 12.94 -7.70 -5.79
C LEU A 49 13.17 -7.21 -4.35
N PRO A 50 13.46 -5.92 -4.16
CA PRO A 50 13.65 -5.36 -2.83
C PRO A 50 12.33 -5.27 -2.04
N ALA A 51 12.44 -5.08 -0.72
CA ALA A 51 11.28 -4.81 0.12
C ALA A 51 10.60 -3.47 -0.23
N SER A 52 11.39 -2.47 -0.62
CA SER A 52 10.91 -1.13 -0.97
C SER A 52 10.03 -1.13 -2.23
N ALA A 53 8.75 -0.81 -2.04
CA ALA A 53 7.74 -0.85 -3.08
C ALA A 53 8.01 0.09 -4.27
N HIS A 54 8.55 1.29 -4.04
CA HIS A 54 8.87 2.22 -5.14
C HIS A 54 10.08 1.76 -5.98
N VAL A 55 11.03 1.04 -5.38
CA VAL A 55 12.15 0.44 -6.10
C VAL A 55 11.67 -0.73 -6.94
N VAL A 56 10.77 -1.55 -6.39
CA VAL A 56 10.08 -2.62 -7.14
C VAL A 56 9.34 -2.03 -8.34
N ALA A 57 8.54 -0.97 -8.13
CA ALA A 57 7.84 -0.29 -9.21
C ALA A 57 8.79 0.17 -10.31
N SER A 58 9.92 0.78 -9.93
CA SER A 58 10.94 1.23 -10.89
C SER A 58 11.54 0.06 -11.69
N ARG A 59 11.88 -1.05 -11.03
CA ARG A 59 12.42 -2.26 -11.69
C ARG A 59 11.42 -2.96 -12.60
N LEU A 60 10.14 -2.85 -12.29
CA LEU A 60 9.05 -3.44 -13.07
C LEU A 60 8.49 -2.46 -14.11
N GLY A 61 9.04 -1.26 -14.25
CA GLY A 61 8.56 -0.25 -15.21
C GLY A 61 7.19 0.35 -14.87
N LEU A 62 6.77 0.27 -13.61
CA LEU A 62 5.44 0.69 -13.15
C LEU A 62 5.45 2.17 -12.77
N PHE A 63 5.15 3.04 -13.73
CA PHE A 63 5.15 4.49 -13.53
C PHE A 63 3.73 5.09 -13.59
N PRO A 64 3.34 5.92 -12.59
CA PRO A 64 2.11 6.69 -12.65
C PRO A 64 2.08 7.58 -13.90
N ALA A 65 0.91 7.70 -14.52
CA ALA A 65 0.71 8.62 -15.64
C ALA A 65 -0.11 9.81 -15.14
N HIS A 66 0.39 11.01 -15.38
CA HIS A 66 -0.26 12.26 -14.99
C HIS A 66 -0.93 12.93 -16.19
N ARG A 67 -1.93 13.76 -15.94
CA ARG A 67 -2.53 14.59 -16.99
C ARG A 67 -1.45 15.49 -17.61
N LYS A 68 -1.47 15.64 -18.94
CA LYS A 68 -0.48 16.46 -19.69
C LYS A 68 -0.32 17.85 -19.05
N GLY A 69 0.91 18.31 -18.86
CA GLY A 69 1.22 19.62 -18.27
C GLY A 69 1.02 19.72 -16.75
N ALA A 70 0.64 18.64 -16.05
CA ALA A 70 0.70 18.61 -14.60
C ALA A 70 2.15 18.38 -14.13
N TYR A 71 2.61 19.20 -13.20
CA TYR A 71 3.85 19.01 -12.48
C TYR A 71 3.59 18.26 -11.17
N VAL A 72 4.07 17.03 -11.11
CA VAL A 72 3.97 16.16 -9.93
C VAL A 72 5.39 15.82 -9.46
N PRO A 73 5.76 16.14 -8.21
CA PRO A 73 7.05 15.76 -7.67
C PRO A 73 7.21 14.24 -7.70
N SER A 74 8.39 13.75 -8.06
CA SER A 74 8.68 12.30 -8.10
C SER A 74 8.44 11.57 -6.77
N ARG A 75 8.44 12.28 -5.65
CA ARG A 75 8.10 11.72 -4.33
C ARG A 75 6.62 11.34 -4.23
N VAL A 76 5.75 12.08 -4.88
CA VAL A 76 4.33 11.72 -4.99
C VAL A 76 4.18 10.44 -5.82
N ASP A 77 5.00 10.26 -6.87
CA ASP A 77 5.01 9.00 -7.63
C ASP A 77 5.44 7.81 -6.77
N ARG A 78 6.48 7.96 -5.94
CA ARG A 78 6.91 6.90 -5.01
C ARG A 78 5.79 6.49 -4.06
N MET A 79 5.01 7.45 -3.57
CA MET A 79 3.86 7.20 -2.72
C MET A 79 2.74 6.46 -3.47
N ILE A 80 2.42 6.87 -4.70
CA ILE A 80 1.43 6.20 -5.56
C ILE A 80 1.88 4.76 -5.87
N GLN A 81 3.14 4.60 -6.25
CA GLN A 81 3.76 3.30 -6.52
C GLN A 81 3.72 2.40 -5.29
N ALA A 82 4.01 2.93 -4.10
CA ALA A 82 3.95 2.17 -2.87
C ALA A 82 2.54 1.63 -2.59
N ASN A 83 1.50 2.43 -2.82
CA ASN A 83 0.11 1.99 -2.68
C ASN A 83 -0.24 0.87 -3.69
N VAL A 84 0.07 1.09 -4.96
CA VAL A 84 -0.27 0.15 -6.04
C VAL A 84 0.51 -1.16 -5.92
N VAL A 85 1.82 -1.11 -5.71
CA VAL A 85 2.67 -2.31 -5.59
C VAL A 85 2.28 -3.13 -4.36
N SER A 86 1.95 -2.49 -3.24
CA SER A 86 1.44 -3.17 -2.05
C SER A 86 0.19 -4.00 -2.40
N THR A 87 -0.76 -3.39 -3.10
CA THR A 87 -1.99 -4.06 -3.54
C THR A 87 -1.68 -5.18 -4.55
N LEU A 88 -0.79 -4.95 -5.53
CA LEU A 88 -0.41 -5.96 -6.50
C LEU A 88 0.29 -7.18 -5.87
N ARG A 89 1.09 -7.00 -4.82
CA ARG A 89 1.71 -8.12 -4.09
C ARG A 89 0.65 -9.03 -3.47
N THR A 90 -0.35 -8.45 -2.80
CA THR A 90 -1.48 -9.22 -2.27
C THR A 90 -2.25 -9.95 -3.37
N LEU A 91 -2.42 -9.32 -4.55
CA LEU A 91 -3.07 -9.95 -5.69
C LEU A 91 -2.22 -11.07 -6.30
N ALA A 92 -0.90 -10.94 -6.35
CA ALA A 92 0.00 -11.97 -6.84
C ALA A 92 -0.03 -13.22 -5.96
N GLU A 93 -0.14 -13.05 -4.63
CA GLU A 93 -0.34 -14.18 -3.72
C GLU A 93 -1.70 -14.86 -3.91
N ARG A 94 -2.76 -14.06 -4.11
CA ARG A 94 -4.10 -14.60 -4.42
C ARG A 94 -4.12 -15.36 -5.74
N ASP A 95 -3.42 -14.85 -6.76
CA ASP A 95 -3.27 -15.51 -8.05
C ASP A 95 -2.45 -16.80 -7.94
N THR A 96 -1.38 -16.81 -7.13
CA THR A 96 -0.62 -18.04 -6.83
C THR A 96 -1.49 -19.07 -6.11
N ALA A 97 -2.35 -18.64 -5.18
CA ALA A 97 -3.29 -19.54 -4.50
C ALA A 97 -4.34 -20.11 -5.47
N LEU A 98 -4.83 -19.31 -6.42
CA LEU A 98 -5.73 -19.77 -7.48
C LEU A 98 -5.05 -20.85 -8.33
N GLN A 99 -3.82 -20.62 -8.79
CA GLN A 99 -3.06 -21.60 -9.56
C GLN A 99 -2.85 -22.91 -8.78
N GLN A 100 -2.56 -22.84 -7.48
CA GLN A 100 -2.46 -24.03 -6.64
C GLN A 100 -3.77 -24.82 -6.56
N LEU A 101 -4.90 -24.12 -6.38
CA LEU A 101 -6.22 -24.75 -6.28
C LEU A 101 -6.73 -25.34 -7.58
N THR A 102 -6.23 -24.88 -8.74
CA THR A 102 -6.69 -25.28 -10.08
C THR A 102 -5.69 -26.15 -10.83
N SER A 103 -4.53 -26.42 -10.22
CA SER A 103 -3.39 -27.12 -10.85
C SER A 103 -3.70 -28.51 -11.43
N THR A 104 -4.75 -29.17 -10.97
CA THR A 104 -5.19 -30.50 -11.45
C THR A 104 -6.24 -30.44 -12.56
N GLY A 105 -6.51 -29.25 -13.12
CA GLY A 105 -7.61 -29.06 -14.08
C GLY A 105 -9.00 -29.04 -13.45
N SER A 106 -9.07 -29.01 -12.12
CA SER A 106 -10.31 -28.91 -11.35
C SER A 106 -10.08 -28.03 -10.14
N LEU A 107 -11.14 -27.40 -9.63
CA LEU A 107 -11.05 -26.58 -8.42
C LEU A 107 -11.02 -27.48 -7.18
N ALA A 108 -9.88 -27.54 -6.51
CA ALA A 108 -9.76 -28.20 -5.22
C ALA A 108 -10.52 -27.42 -4.13
N ALA A 109 -11.27 -28.14 -3.29
CA ALA A 109 -11.96 -27.53 -2.14
C ALA A 109 -10.98 -27.03 -1.05
N SER A 110 -9.76 -27.57 -1.02
CA SER A 110 -8.70 -27.21 -0.09
C SER A 110 -7.32 -27.44 -0.72
N HIS A 111 -6.29 -26.75 -0.20
CA HIS A 111 -4.90 -26.99 -0.56
C HIS A 111 -4.00 -26.65 0.64
N PRO A 112 -2.96 -27.45 0.97
CA PRO A 112 -2.16 -27.26 2.20
C PRO A 112 -1.50 -25.88 2.32
N LYS A 113 -1.20 -25.23 1.19
CA LYS A 113 -0.57 -23.91 1.14
C LYS A 113 -1.56 -22.75 1.04
N VAL A 114 -2.87 -23.03 0.98
CA VAL A 114 -3.92 -22.02 0.80
C VAL A 114 -4.85 -22.01 2.01
N ARG A 115 -5.03 -20.82 2.63
CA ARG A 115 -5.97 -20.66 3.74
C ARG A 115 -7.40 -20.97 3.31
N ALA A 116 -8.16 -21.68 4.14
CA ALA A 116 -9.53 -22.10 3.84
C ALA A 116 -10.45 -20.94 3.41
N GLY A 117 -10.35 -19.78 4.07
CA GLY A 117 -11.13 -18.59 3.70
C GLY A 117 -10.78 -18.04 2.30
N VAL A 118 -9.51 -18.14 1.90
CA VAL A 118 -9.05 -17.75 0.55
C VAL A 118 -9.57 -18.75 -0.48
N ALA A 119 -9.45 -20.06 -0.20
CA ALA A 119 -9.97 -21.10 -1.09
C ALA A 119 -11.49 -20.96 -1.31
N LYS A 120 -12.26 -20.73 -0.25
CA LYS A 120 -13.71 -20.50 -0.33
C LYS A 120 -14.07 -19.30 -1.21
N ASN A 121 -13.33 -18.19 -1.05
CA ASN A 121 -13.60 -16.98 -1.82
C ASN A 121 -13.22 -17.12 -3.30
N LEU A 122 -12.04 -17.72 -3.59
CA LEU A 122 -11.63 -18.01 -4.96
C LEU A 122 -12.57 -19.01 -5.62
N GLY A 123 -13.03 -20.03 -4.91
CA GLY A 123 -13.98 -21.00 -5.44
C GLY A 123 -15.32 -20.38 -5.85
N ARG A 124 -15.82 -19.40 -5.08
CA ARG A 124 -16.99 -18.61 -5.47
C ARG A 124 -16.76 -17.76 -6.72
N GLN A 125 -15.55 -17.19 -6.87
CA GLN A 125 -15.19 -16.41 -8.06
C GLN A 125 -15.08 -17.30 -9.31
N VAL A 126 -14.40 -18.44 -9.19
CA VAL A 126 -14.26 -19.44 -10.27
C VAL A 126 -15.63 -19.98 -10.67
N ALA A 127 -16.47 -20.40 -9.72
CA ALA A 127 -17.81 -20.91 -10.02
C ALA A 127 -18.69 -19.88 -10.75
N ARG A 128 -18.58 -18.60 -10.37
CA ARG A 128 -19.26 -17.51 -11.09
C ARG A 128 -18.72 -17.36 -12.51
N HIS A 129 -17.40 -17.34 -12.68
CA HIS A 129 -16.77 -17.20 -13.99
C HIS A 129 -17.15 -18.35 -14.93
N LEU A 130 -17.12 -19.60 -14.46
CA LEU A 130 -17.50 -20.78 -15.24
C LEU A 130 -18.99 -20.81 -15.58
N LYS A 131 -19.84 -20.22 -14.74
CA LYS A 131 -21.27 -20.04 -15.08
C LYS A 131 -21.44 -19.13 -16.31
N ASP A 132 -20.62 -18.07 -16.39
CA ASP A 132 -20.66 -17.11 -17.49
C ASP A 132 -19.85 -17.57 -18.71
N HIS A 133 -18.87 -18.47 -18.51
CA HIS A 133 -17.95 -19.01 -19.52
C HIS A 133 -17.75 -20.53 -19.33
N PRO A 134 -18.71 -21.36 -19.80
CA PRO A 134 -18.73 -22.80 -19.50
C PRO A 134 -17.54 -23.57 -20.11
N ASP A 135 -16.99 -23.09 -21.22
CA ASP A 135 -15.88 -23.72 -21.93
C ASP A 135 -14.48 -23.25 -21.46
N ALA A 136 -14.41 -22.44 -20.40
CA ALA A 136 -13.15 -21.92 -19.90
C ALA A 136 -12.31 -23.04 -19.26
N ASP A 137 -11.04 -23.16 -19.68
CA ASP A 137 -10.10 -24.08 -19.07
C ASP A 137 -9.71 -23.62 -17.66
N ILE A 138 -10.17 -24.38 -16.66
CA ILE A 138 -9.93 -24.13 -15.23
C ILE A 138 -8.43 -24.05 -14.91
N ALA A 139 -7.59 -24.88 -15.54
CA ALA A 139 -6.15 -24.89 -15.28
C ALA A 139 -5.46 -23.60 -15.74
N SER A 140 -6.04 -22.92 -16.74
CA SER A 140 -5.52 -21.67 -17.29
C SER A 140 -6.03 -20.41 -16.57
N LEU A 141 -6.95 -20.54 -15.59
CA LEU A 141 -7.57 -19.40 -14.93
C LEU A 141 -6.55 -18.60 -14.12
N ARG A 142 -6.60 -17.28 -14.33
CA ARG A 142 -5.78 -16.28 -13.64
C ARG A 142 -6.66 -15.21 -13.07
N LEU A 143 -6.21 -14.57 -12.00
CA LEU A 143 -6.98 -13.54 -11.30
C LEU A 143 -7.44 -12.38 -12.22
N PRO A 144 -6.63 -11.89 -13.19
CA PRO A 144 -7.08 -10.89 -14.16
C PRO A 144 -8.19 -11.35 -15.12
N PHE A 145 -8.44 -12.65 -15.24
CA PHE A 145 -9.58 -13.20 -16.01
C PHE A 145 -10.85 -13.32 -15.16
N LEU A 146 -10.71 -13.41 -13.83
CA LEU A 146 -11.82 -13.59 -12.91
C LEU A 146 -12.42 -12.27 -12.39
N GLN A 147 -11.69 -11.17 -12.54
CA GLN A 147 -12.12 -9.86 -12.04
C GLN A 147 -11.41 -8.73 -12.77
N ASP A 148 -12.03 -7.55 -12.77
CA ASP A 148 -11.38 -6.31 -13.19
C ASP A 148 -10.25 -5.91 -12.25
N ALA A 149 -9.39 -5.03 -12.74
CA ALA A 149 -8.39 -4.35 -11.92
C ALA A 149 -9.07 -3.63 -10.75
N PRO A 150 -8.72 -3.95 -9.50
CA PRO A 150 -9.36 -3.33 -8.36
C PRO A 150 -9.01 -1.84 -8.29
N VAL A 151 -9.89 -1.05 -7.68
CA VAL A 151 -9.55 0.33 -7.32
C VAL A 151 -8.62 0.28 -6.11
N PRO A 152 -7.38 0.81 -6.19
CA PRO A 152 -6.52 0.90 -5.00
C PRO A 152 -7.23 1.72 -3.92
N GLY A 153 -7.14 1.28 -2.67
CA GLY A 153 -7.71 2.05 -1.56
C GLY A 153 -7.14 3.47 -1.54
N SER A 154 -7.99 4.46 -1.25
CA SER A 154 -7.57 5.85 -1.13
C SER A 154 -6.67 6.02 0.10
N ARG A 155 -5.36 6.20 -0.14
CA ARG A 155 -4.35 6.32 0.92
C ARG A 155 -3.10 7.07 0.45
N LEU A 156 -2.52 7.85 1.34
CA LEU A 156 -1.25 8.53 1.16
C LEU A 156 -0.21 7.90 2.10
N VAL A 157 0.67 7.06 1.58
CA VAL A 157 1.71 6.36 2.35
C VAL A 157 2.94 7.25 2.48
N LEU A 158 2.97 8.15 3.47
CA LEU A 158 4.06 9.11 3.59
C LEU A 158 5.40 8.46 3.98
N GLY A 159 5.41 7.26 4.57
CA GLY A 159 6.65 6.51 4.77
C GLY A 159 7.41 6.24 3.47
N ALA A 160 6.74 6.24 2.31
CA ALA A 160 7.37 5.96 1.02
C ALA A 160 8.10 7.19 0.43
N VAL A 161 8.02 8.35 1.10
CA VAL A 161 8.62 9.60 0.65
C VAL A 161 9.79 9.99 1.54
N ASP A 162 10.62 10.92 1.07
CA ASP A 162 11.74 11.44 1.86
C ASP A 162 11.42 12.84 2.41
N LYS A 163 12.40 13.40 3.13
CA LYS A 163 12.34 14.72 3.76
C LYS A 163 12.07 15.88 2.80
N GLN A 164 12.15 15.68 1.48
CA GLN A 164 11.78 16.73 0.52
C GLN A 164 10.26 16.89 0.39
N LEU A 165 9.48 15.86 0.73
CA LEU A 165 8.02 15.92 0.67
C LEU A 165 7.40 15.97 2.06
N ALA A 166 7.89 15.19 3.03
CA ALA A 166 7.32 15.12 4.37
C ALA A 166 8.39 15.00 5.45
N THR A 167 8.22 15.74 6.55
CA THR A 167 9.01 15.60 7.79
C THR A 167 8.07 15.53 8.99
N LEU A 168 8.53 14.90 10.07
CA LEU A 168 7.78 14.75 11.32
C LEU A 168 8.68 15.16 12.47
N GLU A 169 8.21 16.11 13.27
CA GLU A 169 8.95 16.67 14.40
C GLU A 169 8.05 16.73 15.64
N LEU A 170 8.66 16.76 16.83
CA LEU A 170 7.96 17.01 18.09
C LEU A 170 7.93 18.50 18.38
N THR A 171 6.85 19.00 18.96
CA THR A 171 6.88 20.32 19.61
C THR A 171 7.83 20.30 20.80
N PRO A 172 8.37 21.47 21.22
CA PRO A 172 9.22 21.55 22.40
C PRO A 172 8.56 20.99 23.68
N SER A 173 7.22 21.05 23.77
CA SER A 173 6.44 20.51 24.88
C SER A 173 6.27 18.98 24.86
N GLY A 174 6.65 18.29 23.78
CA GLY A 174 6.45 16.84 23.61
C GLY A 174 4.99 16.41 23.49
N THR A 175 4.05 17.35 23.38
CA THR A 175 2.60 17.07 23.42
C THR A 175 1.97 16.92 22.04
N PHE A 176 2.62 17.49 21.01
CA PHE A 176 2.13 17.49 19.64
C PHE A 176 3.24 17.05 18.67
N LEU A 177 2.82 16.43 17.58
CA LEU A 177 3.63 16.22 16.39
C LEU A 177 3.34 17.32 15.37
N VAL A 178 4.40 17.84 14.75
CA VAL A 178 4.31 18.73 13.59
C VAL A 178 4.69 17.90 12.37
N LEU A 179 3.70 17.60 11.53
CA LEU A 179 3.91 17.01 10.22
C LEU A 179 3.99 18.13 9.19
N THR A 180 5.19 18.38 8.66
CA THR A 180 5.39 19.32 7.55
C THR A 180 5.27 18.56 6.24
N LEU A 181 4.27 18.89 5.44
CA LEU A 181 3.95 18.20 4.18
C LEU A 181 3.90 19.20 3.04
N ARG A 182 4.58 18.90 1.92
CA ARG A 182 4.44 19.68 0.69
C ARG A 182 3.16 19.31 -0.04
N LEU A 183 2.20 20.25 -0.06
CA LEU A 183 0.87 20.06 -0.60
C LEU A 183 0.62 20.91 -1.86
N PRO A 184 -0.20 20.42 -2.80
CA PRO A 184 -0.60 21.18 -3.96
C PRO A 184 -1.59 22.29 -3.58
N THR A 185 -1.33 23.51 -4.06
CA THR A 185 -2.21 24.67 -3.83
C THR A 185 -3.43 24.70 -4.76
N ARG A 186 -3.43 23.86 -5.80
CA ARG A 186 -4.51 23.77 -6.80
C ARG A 186 -4.64 22.37 -7.36
N VAL A 187 -5.80 22.06 -7.96
CA VAL A 187 -6.14 20.72 -8.47
C VAL A 187 -5.16 20.25 -9.56
N ARG A 188 -4.67 21.16 -10.40
CA ARG A 188 -3.71 20.87 -11.48
C ARG A 188 -2.43 21.71 -11.33
N PRO A 189 -1.49 21.32 -10.45
CA PRO A 189 -0.22 22.04 -10.33
C PRO A 189 0.53 21.94 -11.67
N THR A 190 1.01 23.06 -12.23
CA THR A 190 1.83 23.05 -13.48
C THR A 190 3.30 23.35 -13.23
N GLY A 191 3.69 23.57 -11.97
CA GLY A 191 5.07 23.90 -11.63
C GLY A 191 5.32 23.82 -10.14
N ARG A 192 6.60 23.92 -9.77
CA ARG A 192 7.09 23.82 -8.38
C ARG A 192 6.43 24.83 -7.44
N GLY A 193 6.14 26.05 -7.90
CA GLY A 193 5.48 27.10 -7.10
C GLY A 193 4.05 26.76 -6.64
N HIS A 194 3.42 25.74 -7.23
CA HIS A 194 2.10 25.26 -6.79
C HIS A 194 2.17 24.20 -5.68
N TRP A 195 3.35 24.00 -5.10
CA TRP A 195 3.57 23.05 -4.01
C TRP A 195 4.16 23.78 -2.81
N VAL A 196 3.38 23.93 -1.76
CA VAL A 196 3.76 24.69 -0.55
C VAL A 196 3.94 23.74 0.62
N ALA A 197 4.90 24.04 1.49
CA ALA A 197 4.99 23.34 2.77
C ALA A 197 3.80 23.75 3.64
N THR A 198 3.16 22.79 4.28
CA THR A 198 2.03 22.99 5.18
C THR A 198 2.28 22.18 6.43
N GLU A 199 2.22 22.85 7.57
CA GLU A 199 2.34 22.22 8.88
C GLU A 199 0.97 21.70 9.32
N ILE A 200 0.95 20.45 9.75
CA ILE A 200 -0.23 19.78 10.29
C ILE A 200 0.12 19.34 11.71
N ILE A 201 -0.55 19.95 12.68
CA ILE A 201 -0.33 19.69 14.11
C ILE A 201 -1.23 18.54 14.54
N LEU A 202 -0.64 17.48 15.10
CA LEU A 202 -1.34 16.27 15.53
C LEU A 202 -1.12 16.06 17.03
N PRO A 203 -2.17 15.89 17.85
CA PRO A 203 -2.03 15.61 19.27
C PRO A 203 -1.41 14.23 19.51
N ILE A 204 -0.55 14.14 20.52
CA ILE A 204 0.02 12.88 21.01
C ILE A 204 -0.76 12.45 22.27
N PRO A 205 -1.43 11.28 22.27
CA PRO A 205 -2.02 10.68 23.45
C PRO A 205 -1.01 10.57 24.58
N LYS A 206 -1.44 10.84 25.81
CA LYS A 206 -0.57 10.88 26.99
C LYS A 206 0.38 9.67 27.09
N HIS A 207 -0.13 8.45 26.87
CA HIS A 207 0.65 7.21 26.95
C HIS A 207 1.72 7.03 25.85
N LEU A 208 1.80 7.95 24.88
CA LEU A 208 2.82 7.95 23.82
C LEU A 208 3.77 9.13 23.91
N GLN A 209 3.58 10.07 24.84
CA GLN A 209 4.40 11.30 24.92
C GLN A 209 5.85 11.00 25.30
N ASP A 210 6.10 9.94 26.06
CA ASP A 210 7.45 9.55 26.48
C ASP A 210 8.21 8.68 25.44
N ARG A 211 7.59 8.42 24.27
CA ARG A 211 8.17 7.55 23.25
C ARG A 211 9.17 8.32 22.37
N PRO A 212 10.39 7.81 22.14
CA PRO A 212 11.41 8.50 21.35
C PRO A 212 10.98 8.71 19.89
N ILE A 213 10.98 9.96 19.42
CA ILE A 213 10.54 10.34 18.07
C ILE A 213 11.28 9.62 16.93
N THR A 214 12.54 9.25 17.15
CA THR A 214 13.38 8.54 16.17
C THR A 214 12.85 7.15 15.81
N LYS A 215 11.90 6.61 16.57
CA LYS A 215 11.24 5.32 16.32
C LYS A 215 9.84 5.46 15.70
N TRP A 216 9.38 6.68 15.48
CA TRP A 216 8.11 6.96 14.82
C TRP A 216 8.29 7.01 13.30
N HIS A 217 7.31 6.50 12.58
CA HIS A 217 7.28 6.53 11.12
C HIS A 217 6.38 7.65 10.62
N LEU A 218 6.69 8.15 9.42
CA LEU A 218 5.78 9.05 8.71
C LEU A 218 4.41 8.37 8.52
N PRO A 219 3.29 9.11 8.71
CA PRO A 219 1.97 8.51 8.75
C PRO A 219 1.52 7.94 7.40
N THR A 220 0.61 6.96 7.44
CA THR A 220 -0.32 6.74 6.33
C THR A 220 -1.57 7.57 6.56
N ILE A 221 -1.97 8.39 5.58
CA ILE A 221 -3.21 9.15 5.63
C ILE A 221 -4.30 8.40 4.86
N THR A 222 -5.49 8.24 5.43
CA THR A 222 -6.67 7.68 4.75
C THR A 222 -7.89 8.60 4.92
N PRO A 223 -8.85 8.60 4.00
CA PRO A 223 -10.16 9.21 4.26
C PRO A 223 -10.89 8.44 5.37
N HIS A 224 -11.66 9.12 6.19
CA HIS A 224 -12.51 8.44 7.17
C HIS A 224 -13.62 7.64 6.46
N PRO A 225 -13.85 6.37 6.84
CA PRO A 225 -14.74 5.47 6.09
C PRO A 225 -16.19 5.92 6.05
N THR A 226 -16.66 6.60 7.10
CA THR A 226 -18.07 7.01 7.24
C THR A 226 -18.29 8.52 7.38
N LYS A 227 -17.21 9.32 7.41
CA LYS A 227 -17.29 10.77 7.67
C LYS A 227 -16.58 11.52 6.56
N PRO A 228 -17.31 12.01 5.54
CA PRO A 228 -16.68 12.77 4.45
C PRO A 228 -15.98 14.01 5.01
N GLY A 229 -14.88 14.40 4.39
CA GLY A 229 -14.12 15.57 4.84
C GLY A 229 -13.28 15.35 6.10
N ILE A 230 -13.14 14.12 6.60
CA ILE A 230 -12.22 13.78 7.69
C ILE A 230 -11.06 12.94 7.16
N ALA A 231 -9.83 13.31 7.51
CA ALA A 231 -8.62 12.54 7.27
C ALA A 231 -8.18 11.80 8.54
N ARG A 232 -7.79 10.54 8.39
CA ARG A 232 -7.21 9.72 9.45
C ARG A 232 -5.70 9.58 9.24
N PHE A 233 -4.93 9.94 10.24
CA PHE A 233 -3.48 9.83 10.26
C PHE A 233 -3.09 8.61 11.08
N HIS A 234 -2.56 7.58 10.41
CA HIS A 234 -2.08 6.36 11.02
C HIS A 234 -0.58 6.46 11.25
N LEU A 235 -0.18 6.68 12.50
CA LEU A 235 1.20 6.75 12.95
C LEU A 235 1.62 5.37 13.48
N ALA A 236 2.69 4.84 12.90
CA ALA A 236 3.34 3.62 13.37
C ALA A 236 4.56 3.97 14.22
N TYR A 237 4.82 3.13 15.21
CA TYR A 237 5.96 3.23 16.11
C TYR A 237 6.63 1.86 16.14
N THR A 238 7.94 1.81 15.94
CA THR A 238 8.70 0.58 16.15
C THR A 238 9.04 0.45 17.62
N GLU A 239 8.41 -0.51 18.30
CA GLU A 239 8.85 -0.90 19.63
C GLU A 239 10.20 -1.62 19.53
N PRO A 240 11.23 -1.18 20.27
CA PRO A 240 12.43 -1.99 20.41
C PRO A 240 12.06 -3.32 21.07
N ASP A 241 12.69 -4.40 20.63
CA ASP A 241 12.50 -5.72 21.23
C ASP A 241 12.80 -5.67 22.74
N ALA A 242 12.03 -6.43 23.53
CA ALA A 242 12.25 -6.53 24.96
C ALA A 242 13.70 -6.99 25.25
N PRO A 243 14.35 -6.46 26.30
CA PRO A 243 15.69 -6.90 26.69
C PRO A 243 15.74 -8.42 26.89
N GLY A 244 16.73 -9.09 26.30
CA GLY A 244 16.92 -10.55 26.41
C GLY A 244 16.15 -11.39 25.37
N ARG A 245 15.45 -10.75 24.42
CA ARG A 245 14.80 -11.46 23.32
C ARG A 245 15.80 -11.92 22.26
N ASP A 246 15.76 -13.21 21.91
CA ASP A 246 16.52 -13.75 20.78
C ASP A 246 16.00 -13.16 19.45
N PRO A 247 16.84 -12.45 18.66
CA PRO A 247 16.50 -11.89 17.36
C PRO A 247 15.98 -12.92 16.34
N LYS A 248 16.29 -14.21 16.54
CA LYS A 248 15.82 -15.31 15.69
C LYS A 248 14.41 -15.80 16.04
N THR A 249 13.87 -15.40 17.20
CA THR A 249 12.52 -15.76 17.61
C THR A 249 11.51 -14.85 16.89
N PRO A 250 10.67 -15.38 15.98
CA PRO A 250 9.71 -14.56 15.23
C PRO A 250 8.77 -13.82 16.17
N ILE A 251 8.42 -12.57 15.83
CA ILE A 251 7.41 -11.79 16.56
C ILE A 251 6.07 -12.52 16.37
N THR A 252 5.59 -13.23 17.39
CA THR A 252 4.32 -13.96 17.38
C THR A 252 3.11 -13.06 17.62
N SER A 253 3.32 -11.84 18.14
CA SER A 253 2.27 -10.84 18.34
C SER A 253 2.69 -9.48 17.80
N VAL A 254 2.31 -9.19 16.55
CA VAL A 254 2.28 -7.80 16.09
C VAL A 254 0.96 -7.21 16.56
N VAL A 255 0.99 -6.41 17.63
CA VAL A 255 -0.18 -5.64 18.10
C VAL A 255 -0.33 -4.41 17.21
N GLY A 256 -0.66 -4.64 15.94
CA GLY A 256 -0.82 -3.60 14.93
C GLY A 256 -0.50 -4.11 13.53
N ILE A 257 -1.22 -3.63 12.52
CA ILE A 257 -0.76 -3.78 11.14
C ILE A 257 0.42 -2.82 10.99
N ASP A 258 1.63 -3.32 10.74
CA ASP A 258 2.76 -2.47 10.39
C ASP A 258 2.48 -1.87 9.00
N TRP A 259 2.16 -0.57 8.98
CA TRP A 259 1.93 0.20 7.76
C TRP A 259 3.22 0.83 7.23
N SER A 260 4.40 0.45 7.74
CA SER A 260 5.68 0.89 7.19
C SER A 260 5.77 0.45 5.72
N PRO A 261 6.38 1.25 4.82
CA PRO A 261 6.58 0.85 3.41
C PRO A 261 7.29 -0.49 3.25
N SER A 262 8.12 -0.86 4.23
CA SER A 262 8.81 -2.14 4.31
C SER A 262 7.85 -3.29 4.68
N ALA A 263 6.87 -3.07 5.55
CA ALA A 263 5.84 -4.05 5.89
C ALA A 263 4.64 -4.06 4.94
N LEU A 264 4.39 -2.96 4.23
CA LEU A 264 3.38 -2.86 3.17
C LEU A 264 3.67 -3.73 1.93
N GLY A 265 4.74 -4.51 1.96
CA GLY A 265 4.99 -5.59 1.01
C GLY A 265 5.54 -6.86 1.64
N VAL A 266 5.58 -6.96 2.99
CA VAL A 266 5.96 -8.18 3.70
C VAL A 266 4.68 -8.80 4.23
N VAL A 267 4.25 -9.88 3.59
CA VAL A 267 3.25 -10.75 4.20
C VAL A 267 3.93 -11.47 5.33
N SER A 268 3.55 -11.10 6.56
CA SER A 268 3.86 -11.88 7.74
C SER A 268 3.12 -13.22 7.60
N ARG A 269 3.87 -14.26 7.24
CA ARG A 269 3.47 -15.63 7.56
C ARG A 269 3.66 -15.78 9.07
N VAL A 270 2.56 -15.69 9.80
CA VAL A 270 2.48 -16.34 11.10
C VAL A 270 2.44 -17.83 10.80
N THR A 271 3.55 -18.52 11.03
CA THR A 271 3.59 -19.98 11.23
C THR A 271 3.36 -20.27 12.69
#